data_AF-A0A317JGP1-F1
#
_entry.id   AF-A0A317JGP1-F1
#
_cell.length_a   1.000
_cell.length_b   1.000
_cell.length_c   1.000
_cell.angle_alpha   90.00
_cell.angle_beta   90.00
_cell.angle_gamma   90.00
#
_symmetry.space_group_name_H-M   'P 1'
#
loop_
_entity.id
_entity.type
_entity.pdbx_description
1 polymer ?
#
loop_
_entity_poly.entity_id
_entity_poly.type
_entity_poly.pdbx_seq_one_letter_code
_entity_poly.pdbx_strand_id
1 'polypeptide(L)'
;MESSKSLYIRALLVQSYFPHFKIAAQSSCEDVRAMKMGVASLIRKQVVDCMDAGTVIRFLSLRASREPGAHRITGSARLMSRPLDEIFFLLNQLGVRNRREGSQIIIEGEGWKKPMLPVQIRRDHSSQFASSLLLNAWNLPFPLIFHMSGSTISESYWEMSLRLASQLGMTVEKRPDQWIVPAEQKIKLDSCEVEPDYSSMFAVAAAASLFGRAEFLGVGTSSLQPDFAFFEILQKMGVKVSGQAPRIRIEQGAKIRAAQVPLANAADLFPVLSVLCAFAEGTSKLVGAPQLIYKESNRLAKTRELLKLAGCQVRKLEHGMEIDGNGMDWVPKIFQFDPDEDHRMAMAAGLLQLRQKQIQILKPEVVNKSFPKFWEILRGS
;
A
#
# COMPACT_ATOMS: atom_id res chain seq x y z
N MET A 1 7.39 8.72 13.31
CA MET A 1 7.10 7.77 12.22
C MET A 1 7.14 8.52 10.89
N GLU A 2 7.49 7.86 9.78
CA GLU A 2 7.38 8.49 8.45
C GLU A 2 5.91 8.69 8.05
N SER A 3 5.67 9.64 7.14
CA SER A 3 4.37 9.82 6.50
C SER A 3 3.99 8.62 5.63
N SER A 4 2.69 8.35 5.54
CA SER A 4 2.10 7.28 4.74
C SER A 4 2.53 7.39 3.28
N LYS A 5 3.24 6.36 2.81
CA LYS A 5 3.66 6.24 1.41
C LYS A 5 2.47 6.36 0.45
N SER A 6 1.38 5.65 0.78
CA SER A 6 0.19 5.57 -0.05
C SER A 6 -0.54 6.90 -0.19
N LEU A 7 -0.66 7.68 0.88
CA LEU A 7 -1.28 9.00 0.84
C LEU A 7 -0.34 10.02 0.21
N TYR A 8 0.95 9.98 0.52
CA TYR A 8 1.91 10.95 -0.01
C TYR A 8 2.04 10.85 -1.53
N ILE A 9 2.11 9.64 -2.10
CA ILE A 9 2.14 9.46 -3.56
C ILE A 9 0.88 10.02 -4.23
N ARG A 10 -0.31 9.85 -3.61
CA ARG A 10 -1.55 10.42 -4.13
C ARG A 10 -1.54 11.94 -4.06
N ALA A 11 -1.10 12.53 -2.94
CA ALA A 11 -0.98 13.97 -2.79
C ALA A 11 0.01 14.56 -3.81
N LEU A 12 1.16 13.90 -4.04
CA LEU A 12 2.15 14.28 -5.06
C LEU A 12 1.57 14.23 -6.48
N LEU A 13 0.72 13.23 -6.78
CA LEU A 13 0.00 13.19 -8.05
C LEU A 13 -0.90 14.42 -8.22
N VAL A 14 -1.66 14.79 -7.19
CA VAL A 14 -2.50 16.00 -7.22
C VAL A 14 -1.65 17.27 -7.37
N GLN A 15 -0.55 17.39 -6.63
CA GLN A 15 0.40 18.51 -6.74
C GLN A 15 0.96 18.66 -8.16
N SER A 16 1.09 17.57 -8.93
CA SER A 16 1.53 17.63 -10.33
C SER A 16 0.54 18.35 -11.27
N TYR A 17 -0.71 18.56 -10.84
CA TYR A 17 -1.70 19.42 -11.51
C TYR A 17 -1.76 20.84 -10.92
N PHE A 18 -1.41 20.98 -9.64
CA PHE A 18 -1.50 22.22 -8.89
C PHE A 18 -0.17 22.51 -8.18
N PRO A 19 0.85 23.07 -8.87
CA PRO A 19 2.18 23.27 -8.29
C PRO A 19 2.22 24.18 -7.05
N HIS A 20 1.20 25.03 -6.86
CA HIS A 20 1.08 25.90 -5.68
C HIS A 20 0.60 25.17 -4.42
N PHE A 21 -0.03 23.99 -4.58
CA PHE A 21 -0.52 23.17 -3.47
C PHE A 21 0.65 22.61 -2.66
N LYS A 22 0.62 22.77 -1.34
CA LYS A 22 1.69 22.33 -0.43
C LYS A 22 1.32 21.03 0.27
N ILE A 23 2.29 20.14 0.42
CA ILE A 23 2.11 18.88 1.15
C ILE A 23 3.00 18.92 2.39
N ALA A 24 2.40 19.00 3.56
CA ALA A 24 3.08 18.89 4.84
C ALA A 24 3.31 17.41 5.16
N ALA A 25 4.45 16.89 4.70
CA ALA A 25 4.83 15.49 4.87
C ALA A 25 6.35 15.31 4.79
N GLN A 26 6.86 14.27 5.44
CA GLN A 26 8.26 13.86 5.32
C GLN A 26 8.32 12.34 5.17
N SER A 27 9.07 11.88 4.17
CA SER A 27 9.35 10.47 3.98
C SER A 27 10.64 10.30 3.20
N SER A 28 11.46 9.34 3.62
CA SER A 28 12.68 8.90 2.92
C SER A 28 12.46 7.61 2.12
N CYS A 29 11.21 7.14 2.04
CA CYS A 29 10.75 5.99 1.27
C CYS A 29 11.13 6.07 -0.22
N GLU A 30 11.63 4.95 -0.76
CA GLU A 30 12.02 4.85 -2.16
C GLU A 30 10.88 5.09 -3.15
N ASP A 31 9.65 4.58 -2.90
CA ASP A 31 8.52 4.84 -3.81
C ASP A 31 8.10 6.32 -3.81
N VAL A 32 8.19 7.01 -2.66
CA VAL A 32 7.91 8.47 -2.59
C VAL A 32 8.97 9.24 -3.39
N ARG A 33 10.24 8.84 -3.28
CA ARG A 33 11.32 9.39 -4.11
C ARG A 33 11.09 9.12 -5.60
N ALA A 34 10.71 7.89 -5.96
CA ALA A 34 10.40 7.52 -7.34
C ALA A 34 9.23 8.37 -7.90
N MET A 35 8.20 8.64 -7.09
CA MET A 35 7.11 9.55 -7.49
C MET A 35 7.60 10.97 -7.74
N LYS A 36 8.40 11.55 -6.83
CA LYS A 36 8.95 12.90 -6.97
C LYS A 36 9.84 13.02 -8.21
N MET A 37 10.74 12.06 -8.41
CA MET A 37 11.61 11.99 -9.60
C MET A 37 10.81 11.80 -10.88
N GLY A 38 9.79 10.94 -10.85
CA GLY A 38 8.94 10.67 -11.99
C GLY A 38 8.12 11.89 -12.44
N VAL A 39 7.53 12.64 -11.49
CA VAL A 39 6.86 13.91 -11.78
C VAL A 39 7.85 14.93 -12.37
N ALA A 40 9.04 15.08 -11.79
CA ALA A 40 10.06 15.99 -12.30
C ALA A 40 10.51 15.61 -13.72
N SER A 41 10.69 14.32 -13.99
CA SER A 41 11.07 13.79 -15.31
C SER A 41 9.98 14.04 -16.34
N LEU A 42 8.71 13.84 -15.96
CA LEU A 42 7.55 14.13 -16.81
C LEU A 42 7.50 15.62 -17.20
N ILE A 43 7.67 16.53 -16.23
CA ILE A 43 7.69 17.98 -16.49
C ILE A 43 8.83 18.36 -17.45
N ARG A 44 9.99 17.72 -17.32
CA ARG A 44 11.16 17.92 -18.19
C ARG A 44 11.08 17.17 -19.52
N LYS A 45 9.99 16.44 -19.79
CA LYS A 45 9.81 15.59 -20.97
C LYS A 45 10.94 14.55 -21.13
N GLN A 46 11.42 14.02 -20.01
CA GLN A 46 12.41 12.94 -19.94
C GLN A 46 11.71 11.59 -19.71
N VAL A 47 12.48 10.50 -19.86
CA VAL A 47 12.00 9.15 -19.53
C VAL A 47 11.66 9.10 -18.03
N VAL A 48 10.45 8.67 -17.71
CA VAL A 48 9.96 8.51 -16.34
C VAL A 48 10.32 7.11 -15.84
N ASP A 49 11.35 7.00 -15.01
CA ASP A 49 11.71 5.75 -14.34
C ASP A 49 10.92 5.61 -13.02
N CYS A 50 10.06 4.60 -12.97
CA CYS A 50 9.23 4.28 -11.80
C CYS A 50 9.91 3.33 -10.81
N MET A 51 11.14 2.89 -11.09
CA MET A 51 11.88 1.92 -10.26
C MET A 51 11.03 0.65 -10.04
N ASP A 52 10.81 0.23 -8.79
CA ASP A 52 9.96 -0.90 -8.40
C ASP A 52 8.54 -0.49 -7.93
N ALA A 53 8.19 0.78 -8.10
CA ALA A 53 7.02 1.39 -7.48
C ALA A 53 5.74 1.19 -8.32
N GLY A 54 5.00 0.12 -7.99
CA GLY A 54 3.72 -0.25 -8.62
C GLY A 54 2.68 0.86 -8.67
N THR A 55 2.58 1.66 -7.62
CA THR A 55 1.63 2.78 -7.57
C THR A 55 2.06 3.89 -8.52
N VAL A 56 3.37 4.17 -8.59
CA VAL A 56 3.95 5.26 -9.38
C VAL A 56 3.74 5.01 -10.88
N ILE A 57 4.05 3.81 -11.38
CA ILE A 57 3.85 3.51 -12.81
C ILE A 57 2.38 3.63 -13.22
N ARG A 58 1.43 3.17 -12.38
CA ARG A 58 -0.01 3.27 -12.67
C ARG A 58 -0.50 4.72 -12.67
N PHE A 59 -0.01 5.53 -11.74
CA PHE A 59 -0.41 6.92 -11.59
C PHE A 59 0.20 7.81 -12.65
N LEU A 60 1.51 7.67 -12.87
CA LEU A 60 2.23 8.48 -13.84
C LEU A 60 1.93 8.10 -15.29
N SER A 61 1.50 6.87 -15.58
CA SER A 61 1.00 6.52 -16.92
C SER A 61 -0.22 7.34 -17.30
N LEU A 62 -1.20 7.41 -16.40
CA LEU A 62 -2.39 8.23 -16.63
C LEU A 62 -2.05 9.73 -16.57
N ARG A 63 -1.14 10.16 -15.69
CA ARG A 63 -0.70 11.55 -15.63
C ARG A 63 -0.02 12.02 -16.91
N ALA A 64 0.90 11.22 -17.44
CA ALA A 64 1.62 11.52 -18.68
C ALA A 64 0.66 11.58 -19.86
N SER A 65 -0.33 10.68 -19.90
CA SER A 65 -1.35 10.68 -20.96
C SER A 65 -2.29 11.89 -20.98
N ARG A 66 -2.25 12.74 -19.94
CA ARG A 66 -2.96 14.04 -19.92
C ARG A 66 -2.19 15.15 -20.62
N GLU A 67 -0.89 14.97 -20.87
CA GLU A 67 -0.03 15.95 -21.50
C GLU A 67 0.12 15.66 -23.00
N PRO A 68 0.12 16.69 -23.86
CA PRO A 68 0.36 16.51 -25.29
C PRO A 68 1.81 16.04 -25.56
N GLY A 69 1.97 15.16 -26.55
CA GLY A 69 3.27 14.66 -27.02
C GLY A 69 3.48 13.17 -26.77
N ALA A 70 4.74 12.75 -26.84
CA ALA A 70 5.19 11.39 -26.63
C ALA A 70 5.95 11.26 -25.30
N HIS A 71 5.47 10.39 -24.42
CA HIS A 71 6.03 10.17 -23.10
C HIS A 71 6.48 8.72 -22.95
N ARG A 72 7.64 8.53 -22.30
CA ARG A 72 8.21 7.20 -22.07
C ARG A 72 8.23 6.91 -20.58
N ILE A 73 7.67 5.78 -20.19
CA ILE A 73 7.61 5.34 -18.79
C ILE A 73 8.26 3.97 -18.70
N THR A 74 9.13 3.78 -17.72
CA THR A 74 9.86 2.53 -17.51
C THR A 74 9.94 2.20 -16.02
N GLY A 75 10.55 1.06 -15.71
CA GLY A 75 10.84 0.61 -14.37
C GLY A 75 11.63 -0.69 -14.42
N SER A 76 11.83 -1.30 -13.26
CA SER A 76 12.56 -2.56 -13.16
C SER A 76 11.90 -3.68 -13.99
N ALA A 77 12.68 -4.70 -14.36
CA ALA A 77 12.14 -5.86 -15.07
C ALA A 77 10.97 -6.53 -14.31
N ARG A 78 11.06 -6.57 -12.99
CA ARG A 78 10.01 -7.09 -12.10
C ARG A 78 8.78 -6.20 -12.09
N LEU A 79 8.93 -4.88 -12.02
CA LEU A 79 7.79 -3.97 -12.11
C LEU A 79 7.06 -4.15 -13.44
N MET A 80 7.83 -4.28 -14.53
CA MET A 80 7.33 -4.47 -15.87
C MET A 80 6.73 -5.87 -16.11
N SER A 81 7.01 -6.85 -15.25
CA SER A 81 6.39 -8.19 -15.32
C SER A 81 5.06 -8.27 -14.56
N ARG A 82 4.66 -7.23 -13.82
CA ARG A 82 3.38 -7.19 -13.11
C ARG A 82 2.21 -6.90 -14.08
N PRO A 83 0.96 -7.22 -13.71
CA PRO A 83 -0.20 -6.88 -14.54
C PRO A 83 -0.33 -5.36 -14.75
N LEU A 84 -0.17 -4.93 -16.00
CA LEU A 84 -0.28 -3.54 -16.46
C LEU A 84 -1.31 -3.39 -17.60
N ASP A 85 -1.96 -4.47 -18.03
CA ASP A 85 -2.92 -4.48 -19.15
C ASP A 85 -4.07 -3.50 -18.97
N GLU A 86 -4.51 -3.31 -17.72
CA GLU A 86 -5.57 -2.37 -17.39
C GLU A 86 -5.15 -0.91 -17.65
N ILE A 87 -3.85 -0.57 -17.59
CA ILE A 87 -3.37 0.76 -17.98
C ILE A 87 -3.64 0.98 -19.47
N PHE A 88 -3.20 0.05 -20.31
CA PHE A 88 -3.37 0.15 -21.76
C PHE A 88 -4.86 0.19 -22.14
N PHE A 89 -5.68 -0.62 -21.46
CA PHE A 89 -7.13 -0.62 -21.62
C PHE A 89 -7.77 0.74 -21.29
N LEU A 90 -7.38 1.37 -20.18
CA LEU A 90 -7.86 2.72 -19.82
C LEU A 90 -7.39 3.79 -20.83
N LEU A 91 -6.11 3.75 -21.22
CA LEU A 91 -5.55 4.71 -22.17
C LEU A 91 -6.27 4.67 -23.52
N ASN A 92 -6.58 3.47 -24.02
CA ASN A 92 -7.34 3.30 -25.27
C ASN A 92 -8.74 3.92 -25.19
N GLN A 93 -9.47 3.69 -24.09
CA GLN A 93 -10.80 4.28 -23.88
C GLN A 93 -10.78 5.81 -23.77
N LEU A 94 -9.66 6.38 -23.33
CA LEU A 94 -9.43 7.82 -23.19
C LEU A 94 -8.89 8.46 -24.48
N GLY A 95 -8.78 7.68 -25.56
CA GLY A 95 -8.34 8.14 -26.88
C GLY A 95 -6.84 8.38 -26.98
N VAL A 96 -6.04 7.77 -26.11
CA VAL A 96 -4.58 7.93 -26.05
C VAL A 96 -3.89 6.72 -26.67
N ARG A 97 -3.02 6.95 -27.66
CA ARG A 97 -2.24 5.88 -28.28
C ARG A 97 -1.17 5.41 -27.31
N ASN A 98 -0.96 4.11 -27.28
CA ASN A 98 0.00 3.51 -26.37
C ASN A 98 0.57 2.25 -27.01
N ARG A 99 1.81 1.92 -26.65
CA ARG A 99 2.46 0.67 -27.02
C ARG A 99 3.53 0.30 -26.01
N ARG A 100 3.93 -0.96 -26.02
CA ARG A 100 5.06 -1.45 -25.23
C ARG A 100 6.28 -1.60 -26.14
N GLU A 101 7.41 -1.01 -25.74
CA GLU A 101 8.72 -1.14 -26.39
C GLU A 101 9.72 -1.68 -25.36
N GLY A 102 9.96 -3.00 -25.37
CA GLY A 102 10.84 -3.65 -24.38
C GLY A 102 10.35 -3.43 -22.94
N SER A 103 11.19 -2.79 -22.11
CA SER A 103 10.89 -2.41 -20.72
C SER A 103 10.22 -1.03 -20.60
N GLN A 104 9.74 -0.45 -21.70
CA GLN A 104 9.10 0.86 -21.73
C GLN A 104 7.64 0.79 -22.17
N ILE A 105 6.83 1.67 -21.60
CA ILE A 105 5.49 2.04 -22.06
C ILE A 105 5.63 3.39 -22.77
N ILE A 106 5.22 3.44 -24.03
CA ILE A 106 5.16 4.67 -24.81
C ILE A 106 3.72 5.15 -24.82
N ILE A 107 3.50 6.40 -24.46
CA ILE A 107 2.19 7.05 -24.38
C ILE A 107 2.22 8.29 -25.27
N GLU A 108 1.35 8.32 -26.28
CA GLU A 108 1.32 9.34 -27.32
C GLU A 108 -0.10 9.89 -27.50
N GLY A 109 -0.27 11.21 -27.39
CA GLY A 109 -1.57 11.84 -27.59
C GLY A 109 -1.55 13.35 -27.38
N GLU A 110 -2.75 13.96 -27.41
CA GLU A 110 -2.97 15.39 -27.17
C GLU A 110 -3.61 15.65 -25.80
N GLY A 111 -3.57 14.65 -24.91
CA GLY A 111 -4.38 14.57 -23.71
C GLY A 111 -5.61 13.69 -23.88
N TRP A 112 -6.38 13.52 -22.80
CA TRP A 112 -7.58 12.68 -22.83
C TRP A 112 -8.70 13.32 -23.66
N LYS A 113 -9.35 12.49 -24.46
CA LYS A 113 -10.56 12.86 -25.21
C LYS A 113 -11.79 12.43 -24.42
N LYS A 114 -12.89 13.19 -24.54
CA LYS A 114 -14.17 12.82 -23.92
C LYS A 114 -14.61 11.46 -24.48
N PRO A 115 -14.71 10.41 -23.65
CA PRO A 115 -15.17 9.11 -24.11
C PRO A 115 -16.64 9.20 -24.56
N MET A 116 -17.00 8.46 -25.62
CA MET A 116 -18.41 8.39 -26.08
C MET A 116 -19.29 7.57 -25.12
N LEU A 117 -18.68 6.61 -24.41
CA LEU A 117 -19.30 5.75 -23.42
C LEU A 117 -18.59 5.89 -22.07
N PRO A 118 -19.24 5.59 -20.94
CA PRO A 118 -18.57 5.52 -19.64
C PRO A 118 -17.32 4.62 -19.69
N VAL A 119 -16.21 5.12 -19.13
CA VAL A 119 -14.95 4.37 -19.05
C VAL A 119 -15.16 3.13 -18.17
N GLN A 120 -14.79 1.97 -18.68
CA GLN A 120 -14.87 0.71 -17.94
C GLN A 120 -13.56 0.49 -17.19
N ILE A 121 -13.65 0.13 -15.90
CA ILE A 121 -12.50 -0.19 -15.05
C ILE A 121 -12.72 -1.55 -14.40
N ARG A 122 -11.80 -2.49 -14.66
CA ARG A 122 -11.78 -3.81 -14.01
C ARG A 122 -10.96 -3.75 -12.75
N ARG A 123 -11.53 -4.24 -11.65
CA ARG A 123 -10.94 -4.13 -10.30
C ARG A 123 -10.36 -5.42 -9.74
N ASP A 124 -10.45 -6.52 -10.49
CA ASP A 124 -10.15 -7.87 -10.02
C ASP A 124 -8.72 -8.04 -9.48
N HIS A 125 -7.77 -7.27 -10.02
CA HIS A 125 -6.36 -7.38 -9.62
C HIS A 125 -5.86 -6.22 -8.74
N SER A 126 -6.44 -5.01 -8.86
CA SER A 126 -5.97 -3.85 -8.11
C SER A 126 -6.95 -2.67 -8.14
N SER A 127 -7.22 -2.09 -6.96
CA SER A 127 -7.94 -0.81 -6.85
C SER A 127 -7.11 0.40 -7.32
N GLN A 128 -5.80 0.24 -7.55
CA GLN A 128 -4.92 1.33 -7.98
C GLN A 128 -5.31 1.90 -9.35
N PHE A 129 -5.94 1.12 -10.24
CA PHE A 129 -6.38 1.60 -11.55
C PHE A 129 -7.52 2.61 -11.42
N ALA A 130 -8.56 2.29 -10.64
CA ALA A 130 -9.63 3.22 -10.32
C ALA A 130 -9.10 4.47 -9.59
N SER A 131 -8.26 4.29 -8.56
CA SER A 131 -7.60 5.39 -7.87
C SER A 131 -6.81 6.31 -8.82
N SER A 132 -6.08 5.71 -9.77
CA SER A 132 -5.30 6.44 -10.76
C SER A 132 -6.21 7.27 -11.67
N LEU A 133 -7.30 6.68 -12.17
CA LEU A 133 -8.26 7.37 -13.03
C LEU A 133 -8.89 8.57 -12.31
N LEU A 134 -9.40 8.35 -11.10
CA LEU A 134 -10.01 9.42 -10.29
C LEU A 134 -9.04 10.57 -10.03
N LEU A 135 -7.82 10.26 -9.57
CA LEU A 135 -6.87 11.31 -9.19
C LEU A 135 -6.23 12.02 -10.40
N ASN A 136 -6.36 11.47 -11.61
CA ASN A 136 -5.97 12.15 -12.85
C ASN A 136 -7.15 12.91 -13.50
N ALA A 137 -8.32 12.94 -12.85
CA ALA A 137 -9.52 13.64 -13.34
C ALA A 137 -9.53 15.15 -13.05
N TRP A 138 -8.53 15.67 -12.33
CA TRP A 138 -8.39 17.10 -12.08
C TRP A 138 -8.23 17.90 -13.39
N ASN A 139 -8.81 19.10 -13.43
CA ASN A 139 -8.77 20.01 -14.58
C ASN A 139 -9.24 19.38 -15.92
N LEU A 140 -10.08 18.34 -15.90
CA LEU A 140 -10.67 17.81 -17.12
C LEU A 140 -11.70 18.80 -17.71
N PRO A 141 -11.66 19.12 -19.01
CA PRO A 141 -12.62 20.05 -19.61
C PRO A 141 -14.00 19.42 -19.88
N PHE A 142 -14.19 18.17 -19.46
CA PHE A 142 -15.43 17.42 -19.63
C PHE A 142 -15.68 16.56 -18.39
N PRO A 143 -16.95 16.19 -18.10
CA PRO A 143 -17.24 15.26 -17.03
C PRO A 143 -16.67 13.88 -17.36
N LEU A 144 -15.99 13.27 -16.39
CA LEU A 144 -15.53 11.89 -16.49
C LEU A 144 -16.58 10.97 -15.89
N ILE A 145 -17.12 10.07 -16.71
CA ILE A 145 -18.09 9.06 -16.28
C ILE A 145 -17.42 7.70 -16.41
N PHE A 146 -17.49 6.88 -15.37
CA PHE A 146 -16.88 5.56 -15.37
C PHE A 146 -17.68 4.53 -14.57
N HIS A 147 -17.55 3.28 -15.01
CA HIS A 147 -18.12 2.09 -14.38
C HIS A 147 -16.99 1.28 -13.77
N MET A 148 -17.27 0.70 -12.61
CA MET A 148 -16.33 -0.14 -11.88
C MET A 148 -16.92 -1.53 -11.80
N SER A 149 -16.28 -2.49 -12.47
CA SER A 149 -16.70 -3.89 -12.47
C SER A 149 -15.66 -4.78 -11.79
N GLY A 150 -16.09 -5.99 -11.41
CA GLY A 150 -15.24 -6.98 -10.75
C GLY A 150 -15.27 -6.87 -9.23
N SER A 151 -14.36 -7.58 -8.58
CA SER A 151 -14.37 -7.73 -7.12
C SER A 151 -14.16 -6.41 -6.35
N THR A 152 -14.71 -6.31 -5.13
CA THR A 152 -14.43 -5.22 -4.17
C THR A 152 -13.11 -5.41 -3.43
N ILE A 153 -12.22 -6.28 -3.93
CA ILE A 153 -10.93 -6.53 -3.30
C ILE A 153 -10.13 -5.22 -3.23
N SER A 154 -9.62 -4.88 -2.05
CA SER A 154 -8.88 -3.63 -1.80
C SER A 154 -9.70 -2.34 -2.02
N GLU A 155 -11.03 -2.39 -1.82
CA GLU A 155 -11.94 -1.22 -1.78
C GLU A 155 -11.39 -0.08 -0.93
N SER A 156 -10.74 -0.39 0.18
CA SER A 156 -10.17 0.59 1.09
C SER A 156 -9.18 1.57 0.44
N TYR A 157 -8.38 1.15 -0.53
CA TYR A 157 -7.47 2.07 -1.24
C TYR A 157 -8.19 2.92 -2.29
N TRP A 158 -9.32 2.44 -2.82
CA TRP A 158 -10.22 3.26 -3.62
C TRP A 158 -10.88 4.32 -2.74
N GLU A 159 -11.47 3.91 -1.61
CA GLU A 159 -12.05 4.79 -0.61
C GLU A 159 -11.06 5.84 -0.10
N MET A 160 -9.81 5.45 0.16
CA MET A 160 -8.72 6.38 0.49
C MET A 160 -8.56 7.47 -0.57
N SER A 161 -8.63 7.09 -1.85
CA SER A 161 -8.45 8.03 -2.97
C SER A 161 -9.67 8.94 -3.12
N LEU A 162 -10.87 8.38 -2.97
CA LEU A 162 -12.12 9.12 -2.98
C LEU A 162 -12.19 10.15 -1.86
N ARG A 163 -11.86 9.74 -0.62
CA ARG A 163 -11.84 10.62 0.55
C ARG A 163 -10.77 11.69 0.42
N LEU A 164 -9.55 11.35 -0.02
CA LEU A 164 -8.51 12.35 -0.27
C LEU A 164 -8.96 13.35 -1.33
N ALA A 165 -9.48 12.90 -2.47
CA ALA A 165 -9.96 13.79 -3.53
C ALA A 165 -11.07 14.72 -3.01
N SER A 166 -12.01 14.18 -2.23
CA SER A 166 -13.09 14.95 -1.60
C SER A 166 -12.57 15.98 -0.59
N GLN A 167 -11.63 15.61 0.28
CA GLN A 167 -10.98 16.53 1.21
C GLN A 167 -10.26 17.67 0.47
N LEU A 168 -9.63 17.38 -0.66
CA LEU A 168 -8.99 18.39 -1.52
C LEU A 168 -9.97 19.22 -2.34
N GLY A 169 -11.27 18.90 -2.29
CA GLY A 169 -12.35 19.69 -2.86
C GLY A 169 -13.00 19.13 -4.13
N MET A 170 -12.61 17.93 -4.59
CA MET A 170 -13.25 17.25 -5.72
C MET A 170 -14.67 16.82 -5.35
N THR A 171 -15.63 17.13 -6.21
CA THR A 171 -16.95 16.51 -6.15
C THR A 171 -16.93 15.21 -6.96
N VAL A 172 -17.41 14.12 -6.36
CA VAL A 172 -17.59 12.84 -7.04
C VAL A 172 -19.00 12.34 -6.76
N GLU A 173 -19.83 12.24 -7.79
CA GLU A 173 -21.19 11.70 -7.66
C GLU A 173 -21.15 10.18 -7.85
N LYS A 174 -21.78 9.47 -6.92
CA LYS A 174 -22.06 8.03 -7.05
C LYS A 174 -23.51 7.84 -7.45
N ARG A 175 -23.74 7.20 -8.60
CA ARG A 175 -25.05 6.68 -9.04
C ARG A 175 -25.01 5.14 -8.96
N PRO A 176 -26.16 4.44 -9.07
CA PRO A 176 -26.22 2.99 -8.86
C PRO A 176 -25.14 2.20 -9.62
N ASP A 177 -24.94 2.50 -10.90
CA ASP A 177 -24.01 1.76 -11.76
C ASP A 177 -22.81 2.60 -12.26
N GLN A 178 -22.66 3.84 -11.79
CA GLN A 178 -21.62 4.73 -12.31
C GLN A 178 -21.13 5.78 -11.33
N TRP A 179 -19.90 6.21 -11.56
CA TRP A 179 -19.27 7.34 -10.89
C TRP A 179 -19.10 8.48 -11.87
N ILE A 180 -19.30 9.70 -11.39
CA ILE A 180 -19.18 10.92 -12.20
C ILE A 180 -18.28 11.90 -11.46
N VAL A 181 -17.21 12.31 -12.12
CA VAL A 181 -16.43 13.50 -11.74
C VAL A 181 -16.87 14.61 -12.67
N PRO A 182 -17.48 15.71 -12.19
CA PRO A 182 -17.87 16.83 -13.04
C PRO A 182 -16.66 17.45 -13.74
N ALA A 183 -16.90 18.26 -14.77
CA ALA A 183 -15.81 18.97 -15.45
C ALA A 183 -15.14 19.99 -14.52
N GLU A 184 -13.94 20.42 -14.90
CA GLU A 184 -13.22 21.58 -14.38
C GLU A 184 -13.01 21.57 -12.85
N GLN A 185 -12.91 20.37 -12.26
CA GLN A 185 -12.61 20.25 -10.83
C GLN A 185 -11.23 20.84 -10.53
N LYS A 186 -11.20 21.72 -9.53
CA LYS A 186 -9.99 22.36 -9.01
C LYS A 186 -9.82 22.03 -7.53
N ILE A 187 -8.57 22.06 -7.08
CA ILE A 187 -8.28 21.98 -5.66
C ILE A 187 -8.85 23.20 -4.92
N LYS A 188 -9.40 22.99 -3.72
CA LYS A 188 -9.97 24.05 -2.86
C LYS A 188 -9.10 24.37 -1.64
N LEU A 189 -8.03 23.60 -1.43
CA LEU A 189 -7.11 23.76 -0.31
C LEU A 189 -5.72 24.14 -0.82
N ASP A 190 -5.05 25.03 -0.10
CA ASP A 190 -3.66 25.43 -0.39
C ASP A 190 -2.64 24.41 0.14
N SER A 191 -3.04 23.59 1.13
CA SER A 191 -2.18 22.56 1.69
C SER A 191 -2.93 21.38 2.27
N CYS A 192 -2.26 20.22 2.36
CA CYS A 192 -2.71 19.09 3.18
C CYS A 192 -1.59 18.53 4.05
N GLU A 193 -1.97 17.86 5.14
CA GLU A 193 -1.08 17.03 5.94
C GLU A 193 -1.19 15.57 5.50
N VAL A 194 -0.09 14.82 5.61
CA VAL A 194 -0.09 13.39 5.36
C VAL A 194 0.08 12.63 6.67
N GLU A 195 -0.91 11.80 6.98
CA GLU A 195 -0.93 10.92 8.15
C GLU A 195 0.34 10.03 8.24
N PRO A 196 0.75 9.58 9.44
CA PRO A 196 1.80 8.57 9.60
C PRO A 196 1.47 7.26 8.89
N ASP A 197 2.48 6.48 8.48
CA ASP A 197 2.27 5.16 7.87
C ASP A 197 1.82 4.12 8.90
N TYR A 198 0.51 3.84 8.98
CA TYR A 198 -0.04 2.89 9.98
C TYR A 198 0.39 1.45 9.74
N SER A 199 0.65 1.07 8.50
CA SER A 199 1.11 -0.28 8.17
C SER A 199 2.54 -0.53 8.70
N SER A 200 3.42 0.47 8.61
CA SER A 200 4.77 0.43 9.20
C SER A 200 4.74 0.59 10.72
N MET A 201 3.82 1.41 11.22
CA MET A 201 3.53 1.53 12.65
C MET A 201 3.13 0.19 13.27
N PHE A 202 2.32 -0.60 12.56
CA PHE A 202 1.92 -1.93 13.01
C PHE A 202 3.10 -2.88 13.25
N ALA A 203 4.15 -2.82 12.42
CA ALA A 203 5.35 -3.65 12.63
C ALA A 203 6.04 -3.34 13.97
N VAL A 204 6.15 -2.05 14.31
CA VAL A 204 6.71 -1.61 15.61
C VAL A 204 5.74 -1.94 16.75
N ALA A 205 4.44 -1.77 16.53
CA ALA A 205 3.40 -2.08 17.51
C ALA A 205 3.39 -3.57 17.88
N ALA A 206 3.55 -4.45 16.89
CA ALA A 206 3.64 -5.90 17.08
C ALA A 206 4.93 -6.29 17.81
N ALA A 207 6.06 -5.61 17.56
CA ALA A 207 7.29 -5.81 18.34
C ALA A 207 7.11 -5.36 19.79
N ALA A 208 6.52 -4.19 20.01
CA ALA A 208 6.26 -3.64 21.33
C ALA A 208 5.29 -4.52 22.14
N SER A 209 4.23 -5.05 21.51
CA SER A 209 3.27 -5.92 22.19
C SER A 209 3.85 -7.25 22.66
N LEU A 210 4.96 -7.70 22.05
CA LEU A 210 5.64 -8.94 22.40
C LEU A 210 6.86 -8.75 23.30
N PHE A 211 7.62 -7.69 23.11
CA PHE A 211 8.99 -7.59 23.65
C PHE A 211 9.32 -6.27 24.34
N GLY A 212 8.34 -5.38 24.58
CA GLY A 212 8.62 -4.15 25.31
C GLY A 212 7.52 -3.11 25.27
N ARG A 213 7.84 -1.90 24.82
CA ARG A 213 6.88 -0.80 24.71
C ARG A 213 7.28 0.16 23.59
N ALA A 214 6.28 0.77 22.97
CA ALA A 214 6.44 1.84 21.99
C ALA A 214 5.39 2.93 22.24
N GLU A 215 5.80 4.18 22.02
CA GLU A 215 4.90 5.33 22.01
C GLU A 215 4.84 5.90 20.59
N PHE A 216 3.61 6.05 20.09
CA PHE A 216 3.31 6.54 18.76
C PHE A 216 2.73 7.94 18.87
N LEU A 217 3.34 8.88 18.13
CA LEU A 217 2.93 10.28 18.07
C LEU A 217 2.27 10.57 16.71
N GLY A 218 1.37 11.55 16.68
CA GLY A 218 0.65 11.97 15.48
C GLY A 218 -0.42 10.98 15.03
N VAL A 219 -0.90 10.12 15.93
CA VAL A 219 -1.97 9.16 15.61
C VAL A 219 -3.31 9.91 15.54
N GLY A 220 -4.02 9.78 14.42
CA GLY A 220 -5.35 10.36 14.27
C GLY A 220 -6.42 9.62 15.10
N THR A 221 -7.54 10.28 15.37
CA THR A 221 -8.76 9.65 15.91
C THR A 221 -9.48 8.79 14.86
N SER A 222 -9.23 9.07 13.58
CA SER A 222 -9.64 8.30 12.42
C SER A 222 -8.54 8.40 11.36
N SER A 223 -8.65 7.61 10.29
CA SER A 223 -7.63 7.58 9.25
C SER A 223 -8.24 7.24 7.89
N LEU A 224 -7.62 7.77 6.83
CA LEU A 224 -7.86 7.34 5.45
C LEU A 224 -7.23 5.98 5.12
N GLN A 225 -6.35 5.48 5.99
CA GLN A 225 -5.60 4.25 5.76
C GLN A 225 -6.33 3.05 6.36
N PRO A 226 -6.53 1.98 5.58
CA PRO A 226 -7.17 0.76 6.09
C PRO A 226 -6.39 0.12 7.23
N ASP A 227 -5.07 0.22 7.19
CA ASP A 227 -4.16 -0.34 8.18
C ASP A 227 -4.41 0.22 9.59
N PHE A 228 -5.09 1.37 9.73
CA PHE A 228 -5.54 1.91 11.03
C PHE A 228 -6.36 0.90 11.86
N ALA A 229 -7.00 -0.07 11.21
CA ALA A 229 -7.70 -1.17 11.85
C ALA A 229 -6.81 -2.03 12.78
N PHE A 230 -5.48 -1.93 12.69
CA PHE A 230 -4.58 -2.70 13.54
C PHE A 230 -4.79 -2.40 15.03
N PHE A 231 -5.16 -1.17 15.41
CA PHE A 231 -5.41 -0.85 16.83
C PHE A 231 -6.55 -1.70 17.40
N GLU A 232 -7.66 -1.83 16.66
CA GLU A 232 -8.79 -2.66 17.04
C GLU A 232 -8.41 -4.15 17.07
N ILE A 233 -7.61 -4.61 16.10
CA ILE A 233 -7.09 -5.99 16.07
C ILE A 233 -6.26 -6.27 17.33
N LEU A 234 -5.31 -5.40 17.66
CA LEU A 234 -4.45 -5.55 18.84
C LEU A 234 -5.29 -5.58 20.14
N GLN A 235 -6.28 -4.70 20.27
CA GLN A 235 -7.19 -4.70 21.42
C GLN A 235 -7.99 -6.00 21.53
N LYS A 236 -8.52 -6.53 20.42
CA LYS A 236 -9.23 -7.83 20.40
C LYS A 236 -8.32 -9.01 20.76
N MET A 237 -7.04 -8.92 20.38
CA MET A 237 -6.01 -9.88 20.78
C MET A 237 -5.55 -9.69 22.24
N GLY A 238 -6.12 -8.74 22.99
CA GLY A 238 -5.78 -8.50 24.39
C GLY A 238 -4.47 -7.74 24.62
N VAL A 239 -3.91 -7.12 23.58
CA VAL A 239 -2.70 -6.29 23.70
C VAL A 239 -3.00 -5.04 24.51
N LYS A 240 -2.08 -4.65 25.37
CA LYS A 240 -2.20 -3.45 26.21
C LYS A 240 -1.95 -2.20 25.36
N VAL A 241 -3.05 -1.55 24.98
CA VAL A 241 -3.06 -0.26 24.27
C VAL A 241 -3.60 0.80 25.23
N SER A 242 -2.85 1.87 25.43
CA SER A 242 -3.21 2.99 26.33
C SER A 242 -2.96 4.35 25.67
N GLY A 243 -3.52 5.41 26.25
CA GLY A 243 -3.47 6.76 25.69
C GLY A 243 -4.61 7.06 24.71
N GLN A 244 -4.53 8.22 24.07
CA GLN A 244 -5.51 8.72 23.10
C GLN A 244 -4.80 9.58 22.05
N ALA A 245 -5.38 9.70 20.87
CA ALA A 245 -4.85 10.59 19.82
C ALA A 245 -4.53 12.00 20.39
N PRO A 246 -3.36 12.60 20.05
CA PRO A 246 -2.39 12.14 19.07
C PRO A 246 -1.30 11.19 19.59
N ARG A 247 -1.40 10.69 20.82
CA ARG A 247 -0.39 9.85 21.48
C ARG A 247 -0.95 8.52 21.96
N ILE A 248 -0.59 7.44 21.29
CA ILE A 248 -0.96 6.06 21.68
C ILE A 248 0.28 5.30 22.14
N ARG A 249 0.14 4.55 23.24
CA ARG A 249 1.18 3.67 23.76
C ARG A 249 0.74 2.21 23.61
N ILE A 250 1.67 1.39 23.15
CA ILE A 250 1.49 -0.06 23.06
C ILE A 250 2.61 -0.69 23.85
N GLU A 251 2.27 -1.66 24.70
CA GLU A 251 3.22 -2.32 25.58
C GLU A 251 2.91 -3.80 25.73
N GLN A 252 3.93 -4.54 26.13
CA GLN A 252 3.84 -5.96 26.41
C GLN A 252 2.83 -6.20 27.55
N GLY A 253 1.79 -6.96 27.23
CA GLY A 253 0.81 -7.45 28.20
C GLY A 253 1.18 -8.81 28.76
N ALA A 254 0.29 -9.39 29.56
CA ALA A 254 0.50 -10.73 30.13
C ALA A 254 0.47 -11.83 29.05
N LYS A 255 -0.53 -11.78 28.17
CA LYS A 255 -0.72 -12.75 27.07
C LYS A 255 -1.42 -12.09 25.89
N ILE A 256 -1.12 -12.58 24.69
CA ILE A 256 -1.85 -12.26 23.46
C ILE A 256 -2.78 -13.43 23.15
N ARG A 257 -4.01 -13.16 22.72
CA ARG A 257 -5.02 -14.17 22.38
C ARG A 257 -5.17 -14.29 20.89
N ALA A 258 -5.47 -15.51 20.43
CA ALA A 258 -5.78 -15.77 19.04
C ALA A 258 -6.97 -14.93 18.56
N ALA A 259 -6.96 -14.59 17.27
CA ALA A 259 -8.02 -13.81 16.65
C ALA A 259 -8.41 -14.35 15.28
N GLN A 260 -9.68 -14.15 14.92
CA GLN A 260 -10.17 -14.31 13.56
C GLN A 260 -10.28 -12.95 12.90
N VAL A 261 -9.47 -12.71 11.87
CA VAL A 261 -9.35 -11.38 11.25
C VAL A 261 -9.63 -11.48 9.74
N PRO A 262 -10.71 -10.85 9.26
CA PRO A 262 -10.92 -10.64 7.83
C PRO A 262 -9.98 -9.53 7.34
N LEU A 263 -9.18 -9.81 6.32
CA LEU A 263 -8.11 -8.94 5.82
C LEU A 263 -8.37 -8.39 4.41
N ALA A 264 -9.61 -8.47 3.93
CA ALA A 264 -10.01 -7.93 2.62
C ALA A 264 -9.59 -6.46 2.43
N ASN A 265 -9.70 -5.67 3.51
CA ASN A 265 -9.41 -4.24 3.49
C ASN A 265 -8.01 -3.88 4.00
N ALA A 266 -7.34 -4.76 4.77
CA ALA A 266 -6.06 -4.47 5.43
C ALA A 266 -5.01 -5.57 5.15
N ALA A 267 -4.98 -6.09 3.93
CA ALA A 267 -4.13 -7.22 3.53
C ALA A 267 -2.63 -6.97 3.74
N ASP A 268 -2.17 -5.71 3.75
CA ASP A 268 -0.76 -5.39 4.00
C ASP A 268 -0.33 -5.68 5.45
N LEU A 269 -1.26 -5.80 6.40
CA LEU A 269 -1.00 -6.26 7.77
C LEU A 269 -0.68 -7.76 7.86
N PHE A 270 -1.05 -8.55 6.83
CA PHE A 270 -1.03 -10.01 6.89
C PHE A 270 0.32 -10.61 7.33
N PRO A 271 1.49 -10.24 6.77
CA PRO A 271 2.75 -10.89 7.13
C PRO A 271 3.12 -10.72 8.60
N VAL A 272 3.07 -9.47 9.10
CA VAL A 272 3.41 -9.14 10.49
C VAL A 272 2.37 -9.70 11.45
N LEU A 273 1.08 -9.60 11.11
CA LEU A 273 0.00 -10.14 11.94
C LEU A 273 0.09 -11.65 12.06
N SER A 274 0.49 -12.33 10.98
CA SER A 274 0.70 -13.78 11.00
C SER A 274 1.80 -14.19 11.98
N VAL A 275 2.91 -13.44 12.00
CA VAL A 275 3.98 -13.66 12.99
C VAL A 275 3.47 -13.37 14.39
N LEU A 276 2.74 -12.27 14.61
CA LEU A 276 2.14 -11.96 15.92
C LEU A 276 1.19 -13.06 16.41
N CYS A 277 0.36 -13.62 15.51
CA CYS A 277 -0.54 -14.73 15.80
C CYS A 277 0.19 -16.00 16.24
N ALA A 278 1.44 -16.22 15.79
CA ALA A 278 2.25 -17.35 16.21
C ALA A 278 2.70 -17.26 17.68
N PHE A 279 2.63 -16.07 18.30
CA PHE A 279 2.86 -15.85 19.73
C PHE A 279 1.58 -15.84 20.56
N ALA A 280 0.41 -16.00 19.92
CA ALA A 280 -0.87 -15.87 20.60
C ALA A 280 -1.35 -17.20 21.20
N GLU A 281 -2.03 -17.16 22.34
CA GLU A 281 -2.69 -18.33 22.93
C GLU A 281 -3.92 -18.72 22.07
N GLY A 282 -3.88 -19.94 21.51
CA GLY A 282 -4.90 -20.49 20.62
C GLY A 282 -4.53 -20.48 19.13
N THR A 283 -5.49 -20.84 18.28
CA THR A 283 -5.33 -20.85 16.82
C THR A 283 -6.00 -19.62 16.21
N SER A 284 -5.20 -18.79 15.54
CA SER A 284 -5.70 -17.61 14.82
C SER A 284 -6.09 -17.95 13.39
N LYS A 285 -7.03 -17.18 12.82
CA LYS A 285 -7.52 -17.37 11.45
C LYS A 285 -7.53 -16.05 10.69
N LEU A 286 -6.64 -15.92 9.72
CA LEU A 286 -6.51 -14.73 8.87
C LEU A 286 -7.06 -15.06 7.47
N VAL A 287 -8.12 -14.37 7.03
CA VAL A 287 -8.88 -14.77 5.81
C VAL A 287 -9.26 -13.60 4.92
N GLY A 288 -9.71 -13.90 3.70
CA GLY A 288 -10.32 -12.92 2.80
C GLY A 288 -9.30 -12.02 2.10
N ALA A 289 -8.08 -12.49 1.88
CA ALA A 289 -7.01 -11.72 1.24
C ALA A 289 -6.46 -12.41 -0.05
N PRO A 290 -7.30 -12.70 -1.06
CA PRO A 290 -6.88 -13.33 -2.32
C PRO A 290 -5.77 -12.56 -3.05
N GLN A 291 -5.73 -11.23 -2.91
CA GLN A 291 -4.75 -10.36 -3.56
C GLN A 291 -3.31 -10.56 -3.09
N LEU A 292 -3.07 -11.25 -1.96
CA LEU A 292 -1.72 -11.45 -1.39
C LEU A 292 -0.76 -12.14 -2.35
N ILE A 293 -1.27 -12.96 -3.29
CA ILE A 293 -0.44 -13.70 -4.25
C ILE A 293 0.09 -12.82 -5.38
N TYR A 294 -0.51 -11.65 -5.63
CA TYR A 294 -0.17 -10.72 -6.72
C TYR A 294 0.55 -9.45 -6.21
N LYS A 295 1.00 -9.45 -4.95
CA LYS A 295 1.71 -8.34 -4.32
C LYS A 295 3.17 -8.33 -4.77
N GLU A 296 4.07 -7.84 -3.94
CA GLU A 296 5.50 -7.80 -4.28
C GLU A 296 6.05 -9.23 -4.33
N SER A 297 5.80 -10.02 -3.30
CA SER A 297 5.99 -11.47 -3.31
C SER A 297 4.62 -12.18 -3.34
N ASN A 298 4.63 -13.51 -3.48
CA ASN A 298 3.50 -14.32 -3.03
C ASN A 298 3.49 -14.33 -1.49
N ARG A 299 2.94 -13.27 -0.89
CA ARG A 299 2.99 -13.05 0.57
C ARG A 299 2.37 -14.19 1.36
N LEU A 300 1.34 -14.83 0.81
CA LEU A 300 0.73 -16.00 1.46
C LEU A 300 1.72 -17.16 1.55
N ALA A 301 2.43 -17.46 0.46
CA ALA A 301 3.43 -18.52 0.42
C ALA A 301 4.67 -18.19 1.27
N LYS A 302 5.21 -16.97 1.17
CA LYS A 302 6.40 -16.53 1.91
C LYS A 302 6.16 -16.44 3.41
N THR A 303 4.98 -15.97 3.87
CA THR A 303 4.63 -16.00 5.29
C THR A 303 4.54 -17.43 5.81
N ARG A 304 3.97 -18.36 5.01
CA ARG A 304 3.89 -19.77 5.40
C ARG A 304 5.27 -20.40 5.53
N GLU A 305 6.17 -20.11 4.59
CA GLU A 305 7.56 -20.54 4.62
C GLU A 305 8.26 -20.04 5.89
N LEU A 306 8.20 -18.72 6.16
CA LEU A 306 8.80 -18.11 7.35
C LEU A 306 8.33 -18.78 8.65
N LEU A 307 7.02 -18.94 8.81
CA LEU A 307 6.44 -19.56 10.01
C LEU A 307 6.83 -21.03 10.16
N LYS A 308 6.85 -21.80 9.06
CA LYS A 308 7.28 -23.20 9.09
C LYS A 308 8.76 -23.35 9.45
N LEU A 309 9.63 -22.51 8.88
CA LEU A 309 11.07 -22.50 9.20
C LEU A 309 11.28 -22.22 10.70
N ALA A 310 10.47 -21.32 11.28
CA ALA A 310 10.48 -21.03 12.70
C ALA A 310 9.82 -22.11 13.58
N GLY A 311 9.21 -23.15 13.00
CA GLY A 311 8.58 -24.25 13.72
C GLY A 311 7.10 -24.06 14.06
N CYS A 312 6.45 -23.00 13.59
CA CYS A 312 5.02 -22.80 13.80
C CYS A 312 4.20 -23.73 12.90
N GLN A 313 3.16 -24.35 13.47
CA GLN A 313 2.18 -25.12 12.71
C GLN A 313 1.21 -24.17 12.01
N VAL A 314 1.13 -24.29 10.69
CA VAL A 314 0.29 -23.44 9.84
C VAL A 314 -0.50 -24.25 8.84
N ARG A 315 -1.79 -23.95 8.72
CA ARG A 315 -2.70 -24.54 7.72
C ARG A 315 -3.05 -23.49 6.68
N LYS A 316 -2.76 -23.79 5.41
CA LYS A 316 -3.14 -22.93 4.28
C LYS A 316 -4.65 -22.99 4.10
N LEU A 317 -5.29 -21.83 3.92
CA LEU A 317 -6.64 -21.69 3.43
C LEU A 317 -6.60 -21.10 2.01
N GLU A 318 -7.73 -21.10 1.30
CA GLU A 318 -7.82 -20.61 -0.08
C GLU A 318 -7.34 -19.16 -0.23
N HIS A 319 -7.75 -18.28 0.68
CA HIS A 319 -7.42 -16.85 0.69
C HIS A 319 -6.93 -16.39 2.06
N GLY A 320 -6.16 -17.24 2.73
CA GLY A 320 -5.78 -17.02 4.12
C GLY A 320 -4.94 -18.13 4.74
N MET A 321 -4.79 -18.05 6.05
CA MET A 321 -4.00 -18.99 6.83
C MET A 321 -4.59 -19.14 8.24
N GLU A 322 -4.52 -20.35 8.76
CA GLU A 322 -4.65 -20.62 10.18
C GLU A 322 -3.28 -20.88 10.80
N ILE A 323 -3.08 -20.31 11.97
CA ILE A 323 -1.79 -20.21 12.62
C ILE A 323 -1.98 -20.66 14.06
N ASP A 324 -1.32 -21.74 14.44
CA ASP A 324 -1.36 -22.27 15.79
C ASP A 324 -0.25 -21.64 16.64
N GLY A 325 -0.65 -20.78 17.58
CA GLY A 325 0.29 -20.15 18.50
C GLY A 325 0.56 -20.98 19.78
N ASN A 326 -0.22 -22.03 20.03
CA ASN A 326 0.07 -22.99 21.11
C ASN A 326 1.10 -24.05 20.68
N GLY A 327 1.19 -24.32 19.38
CA GLY A 327 2.08 -25.31 18.79
C GLY A 327 3.55 -24.87 18.65
N MET A 328 3.92 -23.68 19.11
CA MET A 328 5.30 -23.20 19.04
C MET A 328 6.13 -23.70 20.22
N ASP A 329 6.83 -24.79 19.97
CA ASP A 329 8.15 -25.06 20.55
C ASP A 329 9.06 -23.88 20.14
N TRP A 330 9.41 -23.01 21.10
CA TRP A 330 10.32 -21.88 20.87
C TRP A 330 11.79 -22.31 20.92
N VAL A 331 12.13 -23.55 20.56
CA VAL A 331 13.52 -23.98 20.45
C VAL A 331 14.20 -23.13 19.37
N PRO A 332 15.35 -22.51 19.67
CA PRO A 332 16.07 -21.71 18.69
C PRO A 332 16.38 -22.53 17.44
N LYS A 333 15.98 -22.02 16.28
CA LYS A 333 16.29 -22.59 14.97
C LYS A 333 17.24 -21.67 14.23
N ILE A 334 18.22 -22.27 13.57
CA ILE A 334 19.11 -21.58 12.63
C ILE A 334 18.53 -21.79 11.24
N PHE A 335 18.13 -20.70 10.60
CA PHE A 335 17.74 -20.74 9.19
C PHE A 335 17.97 -19.39 8.53
N GLN A 336 18.10 -19.45 7.21
CA GLN A 336 18.13 -18.28 6.36
C GLN A 336 16.73 -18.05 5.78
N PHE A 337 16.32 -16.79 5.71
CA PHE A 337 15.06 -16.39 5.09
C PHE A 337 15.32 -15.30 4.06
N ASP A 338 14.97 -15.58 2.82
CA ASP A 338 14.88 -14.58 1.76
C ASP A 338 13.49 -13.94 1.80
N PRO A 339 13.34 -12.64 2.11
CA PRO A 339 12.07 -11.95 2.02
C PRO A 339 11.63 -11.68 0.57
N ASP A 340 12.36 -12.19 -0.42
CA ASP A 340 12.41 -11.69 -1.78
C ASP A 340 12.71 -10.17 -1.73
N GLU A 341 12.22 -9.39 -2.70
CA GLU A 341 12.21 -7.93 -2.58
C GLU A 341 10.83 -7.44 -2.08
N ASP A 342 10.34 -8.00 -0.96
CA ASP A 342 9.12 -7.58 -0.26
C ASP A 342 9.41 -7.10 1.17
N HIS A 343 9.33 -5.78 1.35
CA HIS A 343 9.59 -5.11 2.63
C HIS A 343 8.71 -5.62 3.79
N ARG A 344 7.46 -6.02 3.53
CA ARG A 344 6.57 -6.54 4.58
C ARG A 344 7.02 -7.91 5.09
N MET A 345 7.61 -8.73 4.21
CA MET A 345 8.17 -10.02 4.59
C MET A 345 9.43 -9.84 5.43
N ALA A 346 10.30 -8.89 5.08
CA ALA A 346 11.46 -8.54 5.89
C ALA A 346 11.07 -8.03 7.28
N MET A 347 10.04 -7.18 7.37
CA MET A 347 9.52 -6.71 8.66
C MET A 347 8.94 -7.85 9.53
N ALA A 348 8.19 -8.77 8.92
CA ALA A 348 7.66 -9.94 9.60
C ALA A 348 8.79 -10.86 10.12
N ALA A 349 9.83 -11.09 9.29
CA ALA A 349 11.00 -11.86 9.71
C ALA A 349 11.78 -11.15 10.82
N GLY A 350 11.90 -9.82 10.77
CA GLY A 350 12.53 -9.03 11.83
C GLY A 350 11.82 -9.16 13.17
N LEU A 351 10.48 -9.13 13.17
CA LEU A 351 9.69 -9.38 14.38
C LEU A 351 9.99 -10.75 14.99
N LEU A 352 10.09 -11.78 14.15
CA LEU A 352 10.40 -13.14 14.59
C LEU A 352 11.85 -13.28 15.08
N GLN A 353 12.79 -12.56 14.45
CA GLN A 353 14.21 -12.53 14.80
C GLN A 353 14.46 -11.98 16.21
N LEU A 354 13.61 -11.09 16.73
CA LEU A 354 13.68 -10.62 18.12
C LEU A 354 13.60 -11.77 19.13
N ARG A 355 12.85 -12.83 18.80
CA ARG A 355 12.77 -14.06 19.61
C ARG A 355 13.78 -15.11 19.16
N GLN A 356 13.91 -15.34 17.85
CA GLN A 356 14.85 -16.29 17.27
C GLN A 356 16.05 -15.55 16.66
N LYS A 357 17.02 -15.17 17.52
CA LYS A 357 18.17 -14.34 17.13
C LYS A 357 19.05 -14.91 16.01
N GLN A 358 18.91 -16.20 15.70
CA GLN A 358 19.72 -16.94 14.73
C GLN A 358 19.10 -16.98 13.31
N ILE A 359 18.00 -16.25 13.08
CA ILE A 359 17.45 -16.06 11.74
C ILE A 359 18.35 -15.13 10.94
N GLN A 360 18.90 -15.60 9.82
CA GLN A 360 19.60 -14.75 8.85
C GLN A 360 18.62 -14.25 7.80
N ILE A 361 18.29 -12.96 7.84
CA ILE A 361 17.40 -12.32 6.86
C ILE A 361 18.26 -11.82 5.69
N LEU A 362 17.99 -12.30 4.49
CA LEU A 362 18.68 -11.84 3.28
C LEU A 362 18.15 -10.48 2.84
N LYS A 363 19.03 -9.66 2.25
CA LYS A 363 18.70 -8.32 1.72
C LYS A 363 17.84 -7.48 2.68
N PRO A 364 18.22 -7.33 3.96
CA PRO A 364 17.40 -6.63 4.95
C PRO A 364 17.07 -5.18 4.54
N GLU A 365 17.89 -4.56 3.67
CA GLU A 365 17.69 -3.24 3.10
C GLU A 365 16.40 -3.07 2.29
N VAL A 366 15.72 -4.15 1.90
CA VAL A 366 14.41 -4.10 1.20
C VAL A 366 13.35 -3.29 1.96
N VAL A 367 13.48 -3.15 3.29
CA VAL A 367 12.59 -2.31 4.09
C VAL A 367 12.62 -0.83 3.70
N ASN A 368 13.70 -0.36 3.05
CA ASN A 368 13.84 1.03 2.57
C ASN A 368 12.74 1.45 1.61
N LYS A 369 12.09 0.46 0.96
CA LYS A 369 10.94 0.69 0.09
C LYS A 369 9.76 1.34 0.79
N SER A 370 9.60 1.19 2.11
CA SER A 370 8.51 1.87 2.84
C SER A 370 8.89 2.38 4.23
N PHE A 371 9.91 1.80 4.87
CA PHE A 371 10.28 2.15 6.23
C PHE A 371 11.81 1.99 6.45
N PRO A 372 12.63 2.92 5.95
CA PRO A 372 14.09 2.83 6.04
C PRO A 372 14.64 2.68 7.47
N LYS A 373 13.99 3.32 8.44
CA LYS A 373 14.38 3.28 9.86
C LYS A 373 13.93 2.02 10.61
N PHE A 374 13.34 1.04 9.93
CA PHE A 374 12.74 -0.12 10.59
C PHE A 374 13.75 -0.86 11.50
N TRP A 375 14.93 -1.19 10.99
CA TRP A 375 15.91 -1.97 11.74
C TRP A 375 16.55 -1.20 12.90
N GLU A 376 16.74 0.11 12.75
CA GLU A 376 17.22 1.01 13.80
C GLU A 376 16.22 1.01 14.97
N ILE A 377 14.95 1.26 14.67
CA ILE A 377 13.86 1.26 15.65
C ILE A 377 13.71 -0.11 16.30
N LEU A 378 13.75 -1.20 15.53
CA LEU A 378 13.58 -2.56 16.03
C LEU A 378 14.69 -2.97 17.01
N ARG A 379 15.92 -2.47 16.79
CA ARG A 379 17.06 -2.69 17.69
C ARG A 379 17.08 -1.76 18.90
N GLY A 380 16.17 -0.78 18.97
CA GLY A 380 16.16 0.24 20.02
C GLY A 380 17.33 1.23 19.90
N SER A 381 17.82 1.44 18.67
CA SER A 381 18.90 2.38 18.34
C SER A 381 18.37 3.77 18.01
#